data_AF-R6ZCU5-F1
#
_entry.id   AF-R6ZCU5-F1
#
_cell.length_a   1.000
_cell.length_b   1.000
_cell.length_c   1.000
_cell.angle_alpha   90.00
_cell.angle_beta   90.00
_cell.angle_gamma   90.00
#
_symmetry.space_group_name_H-M   'P 1'
#
loop_
_entity.id
_entity.type
_entity.pdbx_description
1 polymer ?
#
loop_
_entity_poly.entity_id
_entity_poly.type
_entity_poly.pdbx_seq_one_letter_code
_entity_poly.pdbx_strand_id
1 'polypeptide(L)'
;MPLGHPLAARQSVTFQDLDGFSLLAHRNALAWMELCRRKLPHSNLLAQDSLESLHQLIDSSTLPAFGSVRALERERPRGNRVAIPLQDAEARATYYLACLQGEQKRYSGLFRRVRGGIWVSPVAGALVPNAGSVAVILNSAFLLQRRRKLPLEEERQPTLLS
;
A
#
# COMPACT_ATOMS: atom_id res chain seq x y z
N MET A 1 16.10 0.29 4.67
CA MET A 1 17.02 1.01 5.57
C MET A 1 18.47 0.71 5.19
N PRO A 2 19.37 1.68 4.97
CA PRO A 2 20.81 1.42 4.82
C PRO A 2 21.38 0.82 6.11
N LEU A 3 22.34 -0.12 6.00
CA LEU A 3 22.90 -0.82 7.17
C LEU A 3 23.58 0.10 8.20
N GLY A 4 24.17 1.21 7.76
CA GLY A 4 24.81 2.19 8.65
C GLY A 4 23.84 3.18 9.34
N HIS A 5 22.54 3.10 9.07
CA HIS A 5 21.56 4.00 9.67
C HIS A 5 21.30 3.62 11.14
N PRO A 6 21.12 4.58 12.08
CA PRO A 6 20.87 4.26 13.50
C PRO A 6 19.67 3.33 13.74
N LEU A 7 18.65 3.45 12.88
CA LEU A 7 17.45 2.60 12.94
C LEU A 7 17.62 1.22 12.30
N ALA A 8 18.75 0.93 11.63
CA ALA A 8 18.96 -0.31 10.88
C ALA A 8 18.96 -1.56 11.76
N ALA A 9 19.36 -1.43 13.03
CA ALA A 9 19.41 -2.53 13.99
C ALA A 9 18.05 -2.81 14.68
N ARG A 10 17.02 -1.99 14.45
CA ARG A 10 15.71 -2.17 15.08
C ARG A 10 14.91 -3.25 14.36
N GLN A 11 14.13 -4.01 15.12
CA GLN A 11 13.22 -5.03 14.58
C GLN A 11 11.99 -4.42 13.89
N SER A 12 11.56 -3.25 14.34
CA SER A 12 10.48 -2.45 13.77
C SER A 12 10.72 -0.97 14.08
N VAL A 13 10.05 -0.10 13.32
CA VAL A 13 10.03 1.36 13.56
C VAL A 13 8.61 1.90 13.46
N THR A 14 8.40 3.11 13.95
CA THR A 14 7.15 3.87 13.78
C THR A 14 7.35 5.02 12.80
N PHE A 15 6.27 5.65 12.33
CA PHE A 15 6.37 6.92 11.61
C PHE A 15 7.06 8.00 12.44
N GLN A 16 6.82 8.04 13.75
CA GLN A 16 7.47 8.99 14.65
C GLN A 16 9.00 8.81 14.68
N ASP A 17 9.49 7.56 14.62
CA ASP A 17 10.93 7.28 14.53
C ASP A 17 11.54 7.77 13.21
N LEU A 18 10.74 7.86 12.15
CA LEU A 18 11.19 8.27 10.81
C LEU A 18 11.02 9.78 10.56
N ASP A 19 10.23 10.47 11.38
CA ASP A 19 9.93 11.89 11.19
C ASP A 19 11.21 12.74 11.38
N GLY A 20 11.39 13.73 10.50
CA GLY A 20 12.61 14.53 10.45
C GLY A 20 13.73 13.95 9.56
N PHE A 21 13.66 12.70 9.12
CA PHE A 21 14.62 12.14 8.16
C PHE A 21 14.26 12.50 6.71
N SER A 22 15.27 12.50 5.82
CA SER A 22 15.06 12.51 4.38
C SER A 22 14.81 11.08 3.87
N LEU A 23 13.73 10.87 3.12
CA LEU A 23 13.27 9.54 2.72
C LEU A 23 13.01 9.50 1.21
N LEU A 24 13.49 8.44 0.55
CA LEU A 24 13.17 8.14 -0.83
C LEU A 24 11.78 7.51 -0.92
N ALA A 25 10.95 7.95 -1.85
CA ALA A 25 9.61 7.41 -2.06
C ALA A 25 9.23 7.37 -3.54
N HIS A 26 8.27 6.51 -3.90
CA HIS A 26 7.67 6.53 -5.23
C HIS A 26 6.44 7.44 -5.25
N ARG A 27 6.42 8.46 -6.13
CA ARG A 27 5.34 9.46 -6.17
C ARG A 27 3.97 8.87 -6.50
N ASN A 28 3.92 7.88 -7.40
CA ASN A 28 2.66 7.32 -7.89
C ASN A 28 1.99 6.39 -6.86
N ALA A 29 2.65 6.13 -5.73
CA ALA A 29 2.08 5.46 -4.57
C ALA A 29 1.19 6.41 -3.75
N LEU A 30 0.16 7.01 -4.38
CA LEU A 30 -0.59 8.15 -3.85
C LEU A 30 -1.12 7.98 -2.41
N ALA A 31 -1.65 6.79 -2.06
CA ALA A 31 -2.14 6.51 -0.71
C ALA A 31 -1.02 6.61 0.35
N TRP A 32 0.15 6.06 0.01
CA TRP A 32 1.32 6.10 0.87
C TRP A 32 1.91 7.50 0.95
N MET A 33 1.94 8.23 -0.18
CA MET A 33 2.38 9.63 -0.19
C MET A 33 1.51 10.53 0.69
N GLU A 34 0.18 10.34 0.68
CA GLU A 34 -0.73 11.08 1.57
C GLU A 34 -0.48 10.73 3.04
N LEU A 35 -0.30 9.45 3.36
CA LEU A 35 0.02 9.00 4.70
C LEU A 35 1.33 9.60 5.21
N CYS A 36 2.41 9.51 4.40
CA CYS A 36 3.71 10.09 4.74
C CYS A 36 3.60 11.61 4.94
N ARG A 37 2.86 12.34 4.11
CA ARG A 37 2.64 13.79 4.31
C ARG A 37 1.97 14.12 5.64
N ARG A 38 1.08 13.26 6.14
CA ARG A 38 0.42 13.47 7.45
C ARG A 38 1.27 13.06 8.63
N LYS A 39 2.02 11.96 8.50
CA LYS A 39 2.72 11.30 9.60
C LYS A 39 4.20 11.65 9.71
N LEU A 40 4.74 12.26 8.65
CA LEU A 40 6.13 12.69 8.56
C LEU A 40 6.21 14.18 8.19
N PRO A 41 5.56 15.07 8.96
CA PRO A 41 5.47 16.50 8.61
C PRO A 41 6.83 17.21 8.65
N HIS A 42 7.83 16.68 9.36
CA HIS A 42 9.16 17.26 9.46
C HIS A 42 10.17 16.57 8.51
N SER A 43 9.77 15.47 7.86
CA SER A 43 10.61 14.75 6.89
C SER A 43 10.64 15.40 5.52
N ASN A 44 11.78 15.26 4.84
CA ASN A 44 11.90 15.57 3.42
C ASN A 44 11.64 14.31 2.57
N LEU A 45 10.50 14.26 1.89
CA LEU A 45 10.14 13.16 0.99
C LEU A 45 10.67 13.40 -0.42
N LEU A 46 11.78 12.74 -0.76
CA LEU A 46 12.37 12.74 -2.09
C LEU A 46 11.61 11.78 -3.01
N ALA A 47 10.44 12.24 -3.47
CA ALA A 47 9.53 11.44 -4.28
C ALA A 47 9.93 11.44 -5.77
N GLN A 48 10.18 10.24 -6.31
CA GLN A 48 10.51 10.00 -7.71
C GLN A 48 9.31 9.47 -8.49
N ASP A 49 9.16 9.89 -9.75
CA ASP A 49 8.07 9.46 -10.62
C ASP A 49 8.39 8.12 -11.31
N SER A 50 9.65 7.95 -11.69
CA SER A 50 10.19 6.73 -12.28
C SER A 50 10.69 5.78 -11.20
N LEU A 51 10.30 4.50 -11.30
CA LEU A 51 10.87 3.42 -10.48
C LEU A 51 12.35 3.21 -10.79
N GLU A 52 12.77 3.41 -12.04
CA GLU A 52 14.18 3.30 -12.42
C GLU A 52 15.03 4.37 -11.72
N SER A 53 14.62 5.64 -11.79
CA SER A 53 15.31 6.73 -11.10
C SER A 53 15.30 6.53 -9.59
N LEU A 54 14.18 6.04 -9.04
CA LEU A 54 14.10 5.68 -7.63
C LEU A 54 15.11 4.60 -7.27
N HIS A 55 15.20 3.52 -8.05
CA HIS A 55 16.15 2.43 -7.81
C HIS A 55 17.60 2.92 -7.90
N GLN A 56 17.94 3.74 -8.90
CA GLN A 56 19.27 4.34 -8.99
C GLN A 56 19.62 5.17 -7.75
N LEU A 57 18.66 5.95 -7.20
CA LEU A 57 18.87 6.70 -5.96
C LEU A 57 18.96 5.79 -4.73
N ILE A 58 18.18 4.72 -4.66
CA ILE A 58 18.29 3.74 -3.58
C ILE A 58 19.68 3.09 -3.60
N ASP A 59 20.19 2.75 -4.78
CA ASP A 59 21.47 2.07 -4.92
C ASP A 59 22.67 2.99 -4.67
N SER A 60 22.56 4.28 -5.04
CA SER A 60 23.64 5.27 -4.94
C SER A 60 23.65 6.11 -3.66
N SER A 61 22.56 6.15 -2.89
CA SER A 61 22.46 6.97 -1.67
C SER A 61 22.56 6.15 -0.38
N THR A 62 22.73 6.86 0.73
CA THR A 62 22.59 6.35 2.10
C THR A 62 21.25 6.76 2.73
N LEU A 63 20.25 7.14 1.93
CA LEU A 63 18.94 7.54 2.43
C LEU A 63 18.03 6.32 2.66
N PRO A 64 17.20 6.30 3.72
CA PRO A 64 16.12 5.34 3.84
C PRO A 64 15.14 5.47 2.68
N ALA A 65 14.51 4.35 2.34
CA ALA A 65 13.52 4.27 1.26
C ALA A 65 12.23 3.67 1.80
N PHE A 66 11.12 4.33 1.51
CA PHE A 66 9.79 3.88 1.84
C PHE A 66 9.27 2.96 0.73
N GLY A 67 8.76 1.79 1.10
CA GLY A 67 8.21 0.82 0.16
C GLY A 67 7.22 -0.13 0.84
N SER A 68 6.28 -0.65 0.06
CA SER A 68 5.37 -1.68 0.55
C SER A 68 6.02 -3.06 0.49
N VAL A 69 5.65 -3.97 1.39
CA VAL A 69 6.13 -5.37 1.37
C VAL A 69 5.93 -6.03 -0.01
N ARG A 70 4.79 -5.74 -0.66
CA ARG A 70 4.49 -6.25 -2.01
C ARG A 70 5.41 -5.71 -3.11
N ALA A 71 5.96 -4.52 -2.93
CA ALA A 71 6.95 -3.97 -3.85
C ALA A 71 8.29 -4.69 -3.67
N LEU A 72 8.71 -4.90 -2.41
CA LEU A 72 9.94 -5.61 -2.07
C LEU A 72 9.99 -7.04 -2.62
N GLU A 73 8.87 -7.76 -2.65
CA GLU A 73 8.79 -9.11 -3.22
C GLU A 73 9.16 -9.17 -4.72
N ARG A 74 9.00 -8.06 -5.44
CA ARG A 74 9.30 -7.95 -6.87
C ARG A 74 10.67 -7.33 -7.14
N GLU A 75 11.33 -6.84 -6.09
CA GLU A 75 12.61 -6.17 -6.18
C GLU A 75 13.76 -7.17 -5.96
N ARG A 76 14.92 -6.85 -6.53
CA ARG A 76 16.14 -7.61 -6.25
C ARG A 76 16.62 -7.30 -4.82
N PRO A 77 17.06 -8.30 -4.04
CA PRO A 77 17.68 -8.05 -2.73
C PRO A 77 18.88 -7.11 -2.85
N ARG A 78 18.99 -6.15 -1.94
CA ARG A 78 20.13 -5.23 -1.87
C ARG A 78 20.95 -5.54 -0.62
N GLY A 79 22.18 -6.04 -0.79
CA GLY A 79 23.02 -6.48 0.34
C GLY A 79 23.44 -5.36 1.31
N ASN A 80 23.37 -4.10 0.90
CA ASN A 80 23.72 -2.93 1.72
C ASN A 80 22.54 -2.34 2.51
N ARG A 81 21.36 -2.98 2.45
CA ARG A 81 20.12 -2.45 3.01
C ARG A 81 19.29 -3.57 3.66
N VAL A 82 18.62 -3.23 4.75
CA VAL A 82 17.68 -4.10 5.45
C VAL A 82 16.26 -3.54 5.36
N ALA A 83 15.28 -4.41 5.15
CA ALA A 83 13.86 -4.05 5.23
C ALA A 83 13.42 -4.08 6.70
N ILE A 84 12.82 -2.99 7.18
CA ILE A 84 12.35 -2.87 8.56
C ILE A 84 10.86 -2.55 8.51
N PRO A 85 10.00 -3.35 9.15
CA PRO A 85 8.56 -3.12 9.16
C PRO A 85 8.19 -1.86 9.95
N LEU A 86 7.16 -1.17 9.47
CA LEU A 86 6.47 -0.12 10.22
C LEU A 86 5.40 -0.76 11.12
N GLN A 87 5.39 -0.40 12.40
CA GLN A 87 4.48 -0.97 13.39
C GLN A 87 3.12 -0.26 13.46
N ASP A 88 3.04 0.99 12.98
CA ASP A 88 1.79 1.76 12.99
C ASP A 88 0.66 1.03 12.26
N ALA A 89 -0.52 1.00 12.87
CA ALA A 89 -1.70 0.37 12.26
C ALA A 89 -2.04 0.97 10.88
N GLU A 90 -1.78 2.27 10.70
CA GLU A 90 -1.99 2.99 9.43
C GLU A 90 -0.97 2.61 8.36
N ALA A 91 0.18 2.01 8.72
CA ALA A 91 1.14 1.46 7.78
C ALA A 91 0.64 0.15 7.14
N ARG A 92 -0.61 -0.24 7.41
CA ARG A 92 -1.28 -1.41 6.83
C ARG A 92 -2.35 -0.98 5.85
N ALA A 93 -2.24 -1.45 4.61
CA ALA A 93 -3.27 -1.28 3.60
C ALA A 93 -4.21 -2.51 3.58
N THR A 94 -5.51 -2.26 3.72
CA THR A 94 -6.55 -3.29 3.53
C THR A 94 -7.10 -3.22 2.11
N TYR A 95 -7.10 -4.35 1.41
CA TYR A 95 -7.61 -4.46 0.05
C TYR A 95 -8.97 -5.19 0.07
N TYR A 96 -9.96 -4.66 -0.65
CA TYR A 96 -11.31 -5.21 -0.72
C TYR A 96 -11.66 -5.64 -2.14
N LEU A 97 -12.24 -6.83 -2.31
CA LEU A 97 -12.83 -7.23 -3.59
C LEU A 97 -14.33 -6.88 -3.57
N ALA A 98 -14.74 -5.99 -4.48
CA ALA A 98 -16.13 -5.55 -4.58
C ALA A 98 -16.70 -5.86 -5.98
N CYS A 99 -17.96 -6.26 -6.04
CA CYS A 99 -18.73 -6.37 -7.27
C CYS A 99 -20.15 -5.84 -7.04
N LEU A 100 -20.88 -5.58 -8.13
CA LEU A 100 -22.31 -5.32 -8.02
C LEU A 100 -23.02 -6.54 -7.45
N GLN A 101 -24.07 -6.31 -6.66
CA GLN A 101 -24.79 -7.39 -5.98
C GLN A 101 -25.31 -8.46 -6.97
N GLY A 102 -25.84 -8.02 -8.12
CA GLY A 102 -26.31 -8.93 -9.18
C GLY A 102 -25.21 -9.77 -9.84
N GLU A 103 -23.94 -9.35 -9.76
CA GLU A 103 -22.81 -10.05 -10.35
C GLU A 103 -22.08 -10.97 -9.35
N GLN A 104 -22.55 -11.06 -8.11
CA GLN A 104 -21.88 -11.86 -7.07
C GLN A 104 -21.70 -13.33 -7.47
N LYS A 105 -22.71 -13.92 -8.14
CA LYS A 105 -22.63 -15.30 -8.64
C LYS A 105 -21.52 -15.47 -9.67
N ARG A 106 -21.40 -14.51 -10.61
CA ARG A 106 -20.37 -14.50 -11.67
C ARG A 106 -18.96 -14.51 -11.10
N TYR A 107 -18.73 -13.76 -10.02
CA TYR A 107 -17.42 -13.63 -9.38
C TYR A 107 -17.18 -14.59 -8.19
N SER A 108 -18.12 -15.49 -7.90
CA SER A 108 -18.04 -16.43 -6.76
C SER A 108 -16.76 -17.28 -6.74
N GLY A 109 -16.27 -17.72 -7.90
CA GLY A 109 -15.02 -18.47 -8.01
C GLY A 109 -13.78 -17.63 -7.66
N LEU A 110 -13.77 -16.35 -8.06
CA LEU A 110 -12.72 -15.40 -7.70
C LEU A 110 -12.71 -15.15 -6.19
N PHE A 111 -13.89 -14.86 -5.60
CA PHE A 111 -14.03 -14.69 -4.15
C PHE A 111 -13.55 -15.91 -3.35
N ARG A 112 -13.75 -17.12 -3.87
CA ARG A 112 -13.28 -18.36 -3.23
C ARG A 112 -11.75 -18.47 -3.28
N ARG A 113 -11.15 -18.22 -4.44
CA ARG A 113 -9.69 -18.29 -4.63
C ARG A 113 -8.94 -17.29 -3.76
N VAL A 114 -9.52 -16.11 -3.63
CA VAL A 114 -9.06 -15.01 -2.80
C VAL A 114 -9.15 -15.36 -1.30
N ARG A 115 -10.25 -15.96 -0.84
CA ARG A 115 -10.40 -16.37 0.57
C ARG A 115 -9.51 -17.55 1.01
N GLY A 116 -9.10 -18.41 0.08
CA GLY A 116 -8.31 -19.62 0.37
C GLY A 116 -6.79 -19.43 0.45
N GLY A 117 -6.27 -18.23 0.16
CA GLY A 117 -4.83 -17.96 0.23
C GLY A 117 -4.37 -17.69 1.66
N ILE A 118 -3.76 -18.67 2.33
CA ILE A 118 -2.90 -18.42 3.49
C ILE A 118 -1.60 -17.82 2.97
N TRP A 119 -1.26 -16.61 3.39
CA TRP A 119 -0.03 -15.93 3.00
C TRP A 119 0.91 -15.80 4.20
N VAL A 120 2.07 -16.44 4.10
CA VAL A 120 3.19 -16.28 5.03
C VAL A 120 4.24 -15.43 4.34
N SER A 121 4.52 -14.23 4.87
CA SER A 121 5.58 -13.37 4.34
C SER A 121 6.97 -13.92 4.74
N PRO A 122 7.95 -13.97 3.83
CA PRO A 122 9.31 -14.42 4.14
C PRO A 122 10.16 -13.37 4.87
N VAL A 123 9.62 -12.18 5.16
CA VAL A 123 10.33 -11.19 5.99
C VAL A 123 10.22 -11.63 7.45
N ALA A 124 11.36 -12.05 8.01
CA ALA A 124 11.49 -12.70 9.31
C ALA A 124 10.57 -12.13 10.40
N GLY A 125 9.73 -13.00 10.98
CA GLY A 125 9.20 -12.83 12.34
C GLY A 125 7.77 -12.32 12.52
N ALA A 126 7.03 -11.94 11.48
CA ALA A 126 5.63 -11.50 11.65
C ALA A 126 4.64 -12.59 11.22
N LEU A 127 4.27 -13.47 12.16
CA LEU A 127 3.02 -14.23 12.08
C LEU A 127 1.87 -13.21 12.05
N VAL A 128 1.29 -12.97 10.87
CA VAL A 128 0.02 -12.25 10.75
C VAL A 128 -1.09 -13.27 11.00
N PRO A 129 -1.84 -13.19 12.11
CA PRO A 129 -2.94 -14.11 12.34
C PRO A 129 -4.10 -13.82 11.38
N ASN A 130 -4.81 -14.89 11.06
CA ASN A 130 -6.01 -14.96 10.23
C ASN A 130 -6.94 -13.72 10.31
N ALA A 131 -7.13 -13.07 9.16
CA ALA A 131 -8.41 -12.46 8.79
C ALA A 131 -8.50 -12.46 7.26
N GLY A 132 -9.40 -13.29 6.72
CA GLY A 132 -9.52 -13.57 5.28
C GLY A 132 -9.71 -12.32 4.42
N SER A 133 -8.65 -11.88 3.75
CA SER A 133 -8.72 -10.80 2.75
C SER A 133 -7.61 -10.99 1.71
N VAL A 134 -8.00 -11.18 0.46
CA VAL A 134 -7.14 -11.00 -0.72
C VAL A 134 -7.87 -10.05 -1.70
N ALA A 135 -7.09 -9.44 -2.59
CA ALA A 135 -7.33 -8.16 -3.24
C ALA A 135 -8.08 -8.17 -4.59
N VAL A 136 -8.84 -7.10 -4.85
CA VAL A 136 -8.81 -6.30 -6.11
C VAL A 136 -8.77 -4.82 -5.69
N ILE A 137 -8.10 -3.95 -6.45
CA ILE A 137 -7.79 -2.57 -6.03
C ILE A 137 -9.02 -1.67 -6.18
N LEU A 138 -9.51 -1.08 -5.08
CA LEU A 138 -10.08 0.28 -5.06
C LEU A 138 -9.76 0.92 -3.69
N ASN A 139 -8.82 1.86 -3.66
CA ASN A 139 -8.55 2.72 -2.51
C ASN A 139 -9.85 3.46 -2.13
N SER A 140 -10.15 3.63 -0.85
CA SER A 140 -11.32 4.41 -0.39
C SER A 140 -11.28 5.87 -0.89
N ALA A 141 -10.08 6.46 -1.07
CA ALA A 141 -9.94 7.75 -1.74
C ALA A 141 -10.38 7.72 -3.22
N PHE A 142 -10.19 6.59 -3.91
CA PHE A 142 -10.63 6.37 -5.29
C PHE A 142 -12.16 6.20 -5.39
N LEU A 143 -12.78 5.55 -4.40
CA LEU A 143 -14.25 5.41 -4.31
C LEU A 143 -14.94 6.77 -4.08
N LEU A 144 -14.36 7.65 -3.25
CA LEU A 144 -14.88 8.99 -3.01
C LEU A 144 -14.75 9.90 -4.26
N GLN A 145 -13.67 9.77 -5.03
CA GLN A 145 -13.50 10.49 -6.30
C GLN A 145 -14.44 10.00 -7.41
N ARG A 146 -14.74 8.69 -7.49
CA ARG A 146 -15.70 8.16 -8.48
C ARG A 146 -17.15 8.54 -8.15
N ARG A 147 -17.56 8.56 -6.87
CA ARG A 147 -18.91 9.03 -6.50
C ARG A 147 -19.18 10.48 -6.92
N ARG A 148 -18.16 11.34 -6.95
CA ARG A 148 -18.27 12.72 -7.45
C ARG A 148 -18.30 12.86 -8.97
N LYS A 149 -17.97 11.80 -9.73
CA LYS A 149 -17.80 11.85 -11.20
C LYS A 149 -18.76 10.99 -12.00
N LEU A 150 -19.64 10.20 -11.38
CA LEU A 150 -20.74 9.58 -12.13
C LEU A 150 -21.88 10.60 -12.28
N PRO A 151 -22.39 10.86 -13.50
CA PRO A 151 -23.69 11.47 -13.66
C PRO A 151 -24.72 10.62 -12.93
N LEU A 152 -25.58 11.24 -12.14
CA LEU A 152 -26.79 10.60 -11.64
C LEU A 152 -27.64 10.31 -12.89
N GLU A 153 -27.61 9.07 -13.40
CA GLU A 153 -28.65 8.63 -14.32
C GLU A 153 -29.96 8.68 -13.54
N GLU A 154 -30.87 9.53 -14.04
CA GLU A 154 -32.21 9.77 -13.54
C GLU A 154 -32.92 8.46 -13.19
N GLU A 155 -33.55 8.45 -12.02
CA GLU A 155 -34.58 7.49 -11.65
C GLU A 155 -35.59 7.36 -12.79
N ARG A 156 -35.50 6.28 -13.57
CA ARG A 156 -36.61 5.84 -14.40
C ARG A 156 -37.75 5.42 -13.46
N GLN A 157 -38.71 6.34 -13.30
CA GLN A 157 -40.01 6.06 -12.71
C GLN A 157 -40.63 4.83 -13.37
N PRO A 158 -41.23 3.90 -12.61
CA PRO A 158 -41.88 2.73 -13.18
C PRO A 158 -43.14 3.16 -13.94
N THR A 159 -43.18 2.88 -15.24
CA THR A 159 -44.40 2.98 -16.05
C THR A 159 -45.41 1.98 -15.50
N LEU A 160 -46.46 2.48 -14.85
CA LEU A 160 -47.62 1.69 -14.48
C LEU A 160 -48.36 1.26 -15.75
N LEU A 161 -48.62 -0.04 -15.84
CA LEU A 161 -49.56 -0.63 -16.78
C LEU A 161 -50.97 -0.08 -16.52
N SER A 162 -51.58 0.46 -17.56
CA SER A 162 -53.04 0.44 -17.82
C SER A 162 -53.28 0.55 -19.31
#